data_AF-A0A9R0VJ91-F1
#
_entry.id   AF-A0A9R0VJ91-F1
#
_cell.length_a   1.000
_cell.length_b   1.000
_cell.length_c   1.000
_cell.angle_alpha   90.00
_cell.angle_beta   90.00
_cell.angle_gamma   90.00
#
_symmetry.space_group_name_H-M   'P 1'
#
loop_
_entity.id
_entity.type
_entity.pdbx_description
1 polymer ?
#
loop_
_entity_poly.entity_id
_entity_poly.type
_entity_poly.pdbx_seq_one_letter_code
_entity_poly.pdbx_strand_id
1 'polypeptide(L)'
;MKKGGLKDENIIVFMYDDIAHNPENPRPGVIINHPQGGDVYAGVPKDYTGKEVNVKNFFAVLLGNKTAVSGGNGKVVDSGPNDHIFVFYSDHGGPGVLGMPTYPYLYGDDLVDVLKKKHAAGTYKSLVFYLEACESGSIFEGLLPNDIGVYATTASNAEESSWGTYCPGEYPSPPPEYDTCLGDLYSISWMEDSDVHNLRTESLKQQYNLVST
;
A
#
# COMPACT_ATOMS: atom_id res chain seq x y z
N MET A 1 -4.73 3.76 -10.03
CA MET A 1 -4.41 5.20 -9.83
C MET A 1 -4.20 6.00 -11.13
N LYS A 2 -3.12 5.77 -11.88
CA LYS A 2 -2.80 6.54 -13.10
C LYS A 2 -3.90 6.51 -14.17
N LYS A 3 -4.49 5.32 -14.44
CA LYS A 3 -5.66 5.16 -15.32
C LYS A 3 -6.87 5.99 -14.85
N GLY A 4 -7.01 6.21 -13.54
CA GLY A 4 -8.05 7.03 -12.93
C GLY A 4 -7.79 8.54 -13.00
N GLY A 5 -6.68 8.97 -13.60
CA GLY A 5 -6.34 10.38 -13.83
C GLY A 5 -5.52 11.03 -12.71
N LEU A 6 -5.08 10.29 -11.69
CA LEU A 6 -4.14 10.82 -10.71
C LEU A 6 -2.77 11.06 -11.36
N LYS A 7 -2.21 12.25 -11.11
CA LYS A 7 -0.91 12.66 -11.65
C LYS A 7 0.23 12.10 -10.82
N ASP A 8 1.35 11.77 -11.46
CA ASP A 8 2.54 11.22 -10.80
C ASP A 8 3.10 12.17 -9.73
N GLU A 9 2.90 13.49 -9.83
CA GLU A 9 3.27 14.47 -8.79
C GLU A 9 2.55 14.25 -7.45
N ASN A 10 1.38 13.59 -7.47
CA ASN A 10 0.55 13.30 -6.30
C ASN A 10 0.53 11.80 -5.93
N ILE A 11 1.31 10.98 -6.62
CA ILE A 11 1.52 9.57 -6.29
C ILE A 11 2.92 9.46 -5.71
N ILE A 12 3.04 9.09 -4.44
CA ILE A 12 4.31 8.84 -3.78
C ILE A 12 4.51 7.33 -3.68
N VAL A 13 5.56 6.80 -4.29
CA VAL A 13 5.86 5.37 -4.30
C VAL A 13 7.05 5.06 -3.42
N PHE A 14 6.82 4.13 -2.48
CA PHE A 14 7.83 3.43 -1.73
C PHE A 14 7.89 1.99 -2.24
N MET A 15 9.01 1.61 -2.85
CA MET A 15 9.27 0.23 -3.24
C MET A 15 10.78 0.00 -3.20
N TYR A 16 11.23 -1.14 -2.69
CA TYR A 16 12.68 -1.36 -2.53
C TYR A 16 13.41 -1.40 -3.89
N ASP A 17 12.69 -1.74 -4.97
CA ASP A 17 13.13 -1.72 -6.38
C ASP A 17 14.20 -2.78 -6.73
N ASP A 18 14.16 -3.94 -6.07
CA ASP A 18 15.07 -5.08 -6.27
C ASP A 18 14.45 -6.27 -7.02
N ILE A 19 13.22 -6.15 -7.51
CA ILE A 19 12.49 -7.23 -8.20
C ILE A 19 12.67 -7.19 -9.72
N ALA A 20 12.48 -6.02 -10.36
CA ALA A 20 12.45 -5.93 -11.83
C ALA A 20 13.75 -6.42 -12.50
N HIS A 21 14.90 -6.21 -11.86
CA HIS A 21 16.21 -6.65 -12.37
C HIS A 21 16.87 -7.70 -11.47
N ASN A 22 16.08 -8.39 -10.65
CA ASN A 22 16.60 -9.50 -9.85
C ASN A 22 17.15 -10.60 -10.78
N PRO A 23 18.30 -11.23 -10.47
CA PRO A 23 18.78 -12.39 -11.22
C PRO A 23 17.80 -13.56 -11.31
N GLU A 24 16.89 -13.69 -10.34
CA GLU A 24 15.83 -14.70 -10.31
C GLU A 24 14.58 -14.28 -11.08
N ASN A 25 14.46 -13.02 -11.49
CA ASN A 25 13.31 -12.59 -12.30
C ASN A 25 13.43 -13.17 -13.73
N PRO A 26 12.52 -14.06 -14.15
CA PRO A 26 12.59 -14.68 -15.47
C PRO A 26 12.29 -13.71 -16.62
N ARG A 27 11.75 -12.52 -16.32
CA ARG A 27 11.44 -11.46 -17.29
C ARG A 27 12.08 -10.13 -16.83
N PRO A 28 13.40 -9.95 -17.01
CA PRO A 28 14.09 -8.74 -16.57
C PRO A 28 13.46 -7.45 -17.11
N GLY A 29 13.28 -6.48 -16.23
CA GLY A 29 12.63 -5.19 -16.49
C GLY A 29 11.10 -5.22 -16.39
N VAL A 30 10.49 -6.37 -16.13
CA VAL A 30 9.02 -6.55 -16.04
C VAL A 30 8.62 -7.06 -14.66
N ILE A 31 7.53 -6.53 -14.13
CA ILE A 31 6.81 -7.10 -12.97
C ILE A 31 5.35 -7.30 -13.41
N ILE A 32 4.79 -8.47 -13.12
CA ILE A 32 3.36 -8.76 -13.35
C ILE A 32 2.68 -9.01 -12.01
N ASN A 33 1.39 -8.66 -11.93
CA ASN A 33 0.57 -8.83 -10.72
C ASN A 33 -0.68 -9.70 -11.00
N HIS A 34 -0.67 -10.44 -12.10
CA HIS A 34 -1.74 -11.37 -12.50
C HIS A 34 -1.15 -12.39 -13.50
N PRO A 35 -1.55 -13.68 -13.49
CA PRO A 35 -0.97 -14.70 -14.37
C PRO A 35 -1.04 -14.40 -15.86
N GLN A 36 -2.12 -13.76 -16.30
CA GLN A 36 -2.30 -13.28 -17.69
C GLN A 36 -2.17 -11.76 -17.82
N GLY A 37 -1.65 -11.09 -16.78
CA GLY A 37 -1.47 -9.64 -16.73
C GLY A 37 -0.30 -9.14 -17.56
N GLY A 38 -0.36 -7.85 -17.91
CA GLY A 38 0.76 -7.12 -18.51
C GLY A 38 1.75 -6.60 -17.47
N ASP A 39 2.82 -5.95 -17.95
CA ASP A 39 3.78 -5.26 -17.08
C ASP A 39 3.11 -4.14 -16.28
N VAL A 40 3.31 -4.15 -14.97
CA VAL A 40 2.86 -3.11 -14.04
C VAL A 40 4.01 -2.25 -13.52
N TYR A 41 5.26 -2.56 -13.88
CA TYR A 41 6.44 -1.83 -13.43
C TYR A 41 6.76 -0.59 -14.27
N ALA A 42 6.61 -0.68 -15.60
CA ALA A 42 6.93 0.44 -16.48
C ALA A 42 6.14 1.71 -16.12
N GLY A 43 6.88 2.80 -15.89
CA GLY A 43 6.30 4.12 -15.59
C GLY A 43 5.84 4.31 -14.15
N VAL A 44 6.09 3.37 -13.25
CA VAL A 44 5.91 3.56 -11.80
C VAL A 44 6.98 4.53 -11.27
N PRO A 45 6.59 5.60 -10.54
CA PRO A 45 7.56 6.51 -9.91
C PRO A 45 8.49 5.79 -8.93
N LYS A 46 9.72 6.30 -8.81
CA LYS A 46 10.74 5.80 -7.88
C LYS A 46 11.08 6.88 -6.87
N ASP A 47 10.13 7.20 -5.99
CA ASP A 47 10.28 8.33 -5.07
C ASP A 47 11.20 7.99 -3.90
N TYR A 48 11.04 6.78 -3.36
CA TYR A 48 11.87 6.22 -2.30
C TYR A 48 12.17 4.76 -2.61
N THR A 49 13.45 4.43 -2.81
CA THR A 49 13.90 3.08 -3.17
C THR A 49 15.03 2.58 -2.29
N GLY A 50 15.26 1.26 -2.28
CA GLY A 50 16.26 0.63 -1.42
C GLY A 50 16.12 1.06 0.05
N LYS A 51 17.21 1.57 0.62
CA LYS A 51 17.27 1.98 2.04
C LYS A 51 16.42 3.22 2.38
N GLU A 52 15.92 3.91 1.37
CA GLU A 52 15.04 5.08 1.55
C GLU A 52 13.61 4.64 1.89
N VAL A 53 13.29 3.36 1.68
CA VAL A 53 12.09 2.71 2.21
C VAL A 53 12.29 2.42 3.69
N ASN A 54 12.06 3.44 4.51
CA ASN A 54 12.20 3.40 5.97
C ASN A 54 11.08 4.19 6.66
N VAL A 55 10.85 3.86 7.94
CA VAL A 55 9.75 4.42 8.76
C VAL A 55 9.81 5.94 8.82
N LYS A 56 11.01 6.50 8.99
CA LYS A 56 11.23 7.95 9.09
C LYS A 56 10.73 8.66 7.83
N ASN A 57 11.10 8.16 6.65
CA ASN A 57 10.65 8.72 5.38
C ASN A 57 9.15 8.52 5.17
N PHE A 58 8.61 7.33 5.46
CA PHE A 58 7.18 7.06 5.33
C PHE A 58 6.33 8.04 6.16
N PHE A 59 6.68 8.22 7.45
CA PHE A 59 5.99 9.17 8.32
C PHE A 59 6.19 10.63 7.90
N ALA A 60 7.40 11.03 7.50
CA ALA A 60 7.67 12.37 7.00
C ALA A 60 6.86 12.68 5.73
N VAL A 61 6.76 11.71 4.82
CA VAL A 61 5.94 11.82 3.60
C VAL A 61 4.47 12.01 3.95
N LEU A 62 3.92 11.17 4.83
CA LEU A 62 2.51 11.24 5.20
C LEU A 62 2.17 12.59 5.84
N LEU A 63 3.09 13.14 6.65
CA LEU A 63 2.97 14.46 7.26
C LEU A 63 3.23 15.64 6.32
N GLY A 64 3.67 15.41 5.07
CA GLY A 64 4.04 16.49 4.16
C GLY A 64 5.34 17.21 4.55
N ASN A 65 6.19 16.61 5.39
CA ASN A 65 7.38 17.25 5.93
C ASN A 65 8.63 16.97 5.07
N LYS A 66 8.83 17.80 4.03
CA LYS A 66 9.98 17.72 3.12
C LYS A 66 11.34 17.77 3.82
N THR A 67 11.45 18.51 4.93
CA THR A 67 12.73 18.67 5.67
C THR A 67 13.09 17.47 6.54
N ALA A 68 12.11 16.62 6.87
CA ALA A 68 12.33 15.41 7.68
C ALA A 68 12.67 14.18 6.83
N VAL A 69 12.42 14.24 5.52
CA VAL A 69 12.82 13.20 4.57
C VAL A 69 14.35 13.16 4.42
N SER A 70 14.90 11.96 4.26
CA SER A 70 16.31 11.72 3.97
C SER A 70 16.46 10.78 2.78
N GLY A 71 17.18 11.20 1.75
CA GLY A 71 17.23 10.48 0.47
C GLY A 71 15.92 10.63 -0.32
N GLY A 72 15.79 9.83 -1.37
CA GLY A 72 14.67 9.87 -2.29
C GLY A 72 14.65 11.16 -3.11
N ASN A 73 13.56 11.38 -3.82
CA ASN A 73 13.37 12.61 -4.60
C ASN A 73 12.67 13.74 -3.82
N GLY A 74 12.36 13.53 -2.54
CA GLY A 74 11.76 14.53 -1.65
C GLY A 74 10.26 14.77 -1.86
N LYS A 75 9.58 13.98 -2.70
CA LYS A 75 8.13 14.06 -2.87
C LYS A 75 7.43 13.65 -1.57
N VAL A 76 6.45 14.43 -1.13
CA VAL A 76 5.67 14.18 0.10
C VAL A 76 4.19 14.47 -0.15
N VAL A 77 3.32 14.10 0.79
CA VAL A 77 1.89 14.45 0.76
C VAL A 77 1.69 15.89 1.24
N ASP A 78 2.08 16.85 0.39
CA ASP A 78 1.94 18.30 0.59
C ASP A 78 0.50 18.76 0.25
N SER A 79 -0.46 18.26 1.02
CA SER A 79 -1.89 18.36 0.76
C SER A 79 -2.58 19.48 1.54
N GLY A 80 -3.72 19.97 1.03
CA GLY A 80 -4.59 20.95 1.65
C GLY A 80 -5.87 20.35 2.28
N PRO A 81 -6.69 21.19 2.95
CA PRO A 81 -7.87 20.74 3.71
C PRO A 81 -8.98 20.10 2.87
N ASN A 82 -8.98 20.28 1.55
CA ASN A 82 -9.99 19.73 0.65
C ASN A 82 -9.54 18.45 -0.08
N ASP A 83 -8.29 18.04 0.12
CA ASP A 83 -7.71 16.92 -0.61
C ASP A 83 -8.13 15.58 -0.02
N HIS A 84 -8.19 14.57 -0.89
CA HIS A 84 -8.44 13.19 -0.51
C HIS A 84 -7.14 12.40 -0.61
N ILE A 85 -6.79 11.68 0.45
CA ILE A 85 -5.57 10.88 0.51
C ILE A 85 -5.96 9.40 0.45
N PHE A 86 -5.27 8.64 -0.38
CA PHE A 86 -5.31 7.18 -0.37
C PHE A 86 -3.92 6.65 -0.03
N VAL A 87 -3.82 5.83 1.00
CA VAL A 87 -2.61 5.13 1.40
C VAL A 87 -2.84 3.63 1.19
N PHE A 88 -1.90 2.98 0.52
CA PHE A 88 -1.87 1.54 0.38
C PHE A 88 -0.51 1.02 0.86
N TYR A 89 -0.55 0.02 1.73
CA TYR A 89 0.62 -0.69 2.24
C TYR A 89 0.43 -2.18 1.97
N SER A 90 1.49 -2.85 1.53
CA SER A 90 1.53 -4.30 1.26
C SER A 90 2.89 -4.85 1.64
N ASP A 91 2.95 -5.68 2.68
CA ASP A 91 4.15 -6.41 3.12
C ASP A 91 3.75 -7.43 4.22
N HIS A 92 4.72 -8.00 4.90
CA HIS A 92 4.54 -8.70 6.16
C HIS A 92 4.02 -7.80 7.29
N GLY A 93 3.34 -8.43 8.25
CA GLY A 93 2.93 -7.84 9.52
C GLY A 93 2.93 -8.89 10.63
N GLY A 94 2.76 -8.38 11.85
CA GLY A 94 2.54 -9.16 13.07
C GLY A 94 1.76 -8.30 14.07
N PRO A 95 1.62 -8.75 15.33
CA PRO A 95 0.73 -8.08 16.27
C PRO A 95 1.28 -6.69 16.63
N GLY A 96 0.59 -5.64 16.16
CA GLY A 96 0.93 -4.23 16.39
C GLY A 96 2.13 -3.71 15.60
N VAL A 97 2.64 -4.45 14.60
CA VAL A 97 3.84 -4.09 13.83
C VAL A 97 3.72 -4.46 12.36
N LEU A 98 4.21 -3.57 11.50
CA LEU A 98 4.34 -3.75 10.06
C LEU A 98 5.82 -3.84 9.67
N GLY A 99 6.11 -4.73 8.72
CA GLY A 99 7.43 -4.88 8.14
C GLY A 99 7.98 -3.58 7.55
N MET A 100 9.30 -3.51 7.45
CA MET A 100 9.96 -2.54 6.58
C MET A 100 11.21 -3.22 6.04
N PRO A 101 11.63 -2.95 4.80
CA PRO A 101 12.86 -3.55 4.26
C PRO A 101 14.12 -3.00 4.95
N THR A 102 13.98 -2.01 5.83
CA THR A 102 15.03 -1.49 6.71
C THR A 102 14.54 -1.45 8.16
N TYR A 103 15.45 -1.60 9.11
CA TYR A 103 15.14 -1.37 10.52
C TYR A 103 15.17 0.13 10.88
N PRO A 104 14.32 0.58 11.82
CA PRO A 104 13.33 -0.20 12.57
C PRO A 104 12.07 -0.53 11.76
N TYR A 105 11.27 -1.49 12.23
CA TYR A 105 9.92 -1.75 11.74
C TYR A 105 8.92 -0.66 12.16
N LEU A 106 7.76 -0.65 11.52
CA LEU A 106 6.72 0.36 11.73
C LEU A 106 5.72 -0.15 12.78
N TYR A 107 5.60 0.54 13.91
CA TYR A 107 4.66 0.18 14.98
C TYR A 107 3.29 0.88 14.80
N GLY A 108 2.21 0.18 15.14
CA GLY A 108 0.84 0.65 14.90
C GLY A 108 0.49 1.90 15.70
N ASP A 109 0.97 2.02 16.94
CA ASP A 109 0.79 3.21 17.78
C ASP A 109 1.47 4.44 17.18
N ASP A 110 2.70 4.30 16.70
CA ASP A 110 3.43 5.36 15.98
C ASP A 110 2.68 5.80 14.71
N LEU A 111 2.17 4.84 13.92
CA LEU A 111 1.41 5.13 12.71
C LEU A 111 0.12 5.91 13.03
N VAL A 112 -0.64 5.44 14.02
CA VAL A 112 -1.87 6.11 14.45
C VAL A 112 -1.58 7.51 14.98
N ASP A 113 -0.48 7.71 15.70
CA ASP A 113 -0.07 9.04 16.16
C ASP A 113 0.34 9.96 15.00
N VAL A 114 0.94 9.42 13.94
CA VAL A 114 1.18 10.17 12.70
C VAL A 114 -0.14 10.56 12.02
N LEU A 115 -1.12 9.66 11.96
CA LEU A 115 -2.46 9.97 11.43
C LEU A 115 -3.17 11.06 12.25
N LYS A 116 -3.11 10.99 13.58
CA LYS A 116 -3.63 12.05 14.47
C LYS A 116 -2.93 13.39 14.23
N LYS A 117 -1.61 13.40 14.05
CA LYS A 117 -0.85 14.62 13.70
C LYS A 117 -1.26 15.18 12.33
N LYS A 118 -1.45 14.31 11.33
CA LYS A 118 -1.93 14.69 9.99
C LYS A 118 -3.33 15.31 10.06
N HIS A 119 -4.21 14.73 10.90
CA HIS A 119 -5.55 15.26 11.17
C HIS A 119 -5.49 16.64 11.84
N ALA A 120 -4.70 16.77 12.92
CA ALA A 120 -4.55 18.02 13.65
C ALA A 120 -4.00 19.16 12.79
N ALA A 121 -3.19 18.84 11.77
CA ALA A 121 -2.72 19.82 10.79
C ALA A 121 -3.82 20.31 9.83
N GLY A 122 -4.97 19.63 9.75
CA GLY A 122 -6.08 20.02 8.87
C GLY A 122 -5.74 19.94 7.39
N THR A 123 -4.87 19.01 6.99
CA THR A 123 -4.31 18.93 5.63
C THR A 123 -4.93 17.83 4.77
N TYR A 124 -6.16 17.42 5.07
CA TYR A 124 -6.98 16.57 4.20
C TYR A 124 -8.46 16.67 4.59
N LYS A 125 -9.32 16.33 3.65
CA LYS A 125 -10.77 16.19 3.86
C LYS A 125 -11.15 14.81 4.35
N SER A 126 -10.63 13.78 3.70
CA SER A 126 -10.75 12.38 4.13
C SER A 126 -9.54 11.57 3.69
N LEU A 127 -9.20 10.54 4.46
CA LEU A 127 -8.11 9.62 4.17
C LEU A 127 -8.63 8.19 4.14
N VAL A 128 -8.25 7.43 3.12
CA VAL A 128 -8.49 5.98 3.03
C VAL A 128 -7.17 5.25 3.19
N PHE A 129 -7.14 4.20 4.01
CA PHE A 129 -5.96 3.38 4.27
C PHE A 129 -6.27 1.91 3.99
N TYR A 130 -5.67 1.34 2.95
CA TYR A 130 -5.73 -0.09 2.64
C TYR A 130 -4.45 -0.75 3.12
N LEU A 131 -4.59 -1.80 3.94
CA LEU A 131 -3.48 -2.44 4.62
C LEU A 131 -3.49 -3.95 4.36
N GLU A 132 -2.60 -4.39 3.47
CA GLU A 132 -2.26 -5.79 3.25
C GLU A 132 -1.09 -6.19 4.15
N ALA A 133 -1.38 -7.06 5.14
CA ALA A 133 -0.42 -7.74 5.99
C ALA A 133 -1.13 -8.76 6.88
N CYS A 134 -0.39 -9.77 7.36
CA CYS A 134 -0.81 -10.60 8.48
C CYS A 134 -1.08 -9.74 9.72
N GLU A 135 -2.07 -10.14 10.51
CA GLU A 135 -2.50 -9.50 11.76
C GLU A 135 -2.80 -7.99 11.59
N SER A 136 -3.14 -7.55 10.38
CA SER A 136 -3.24 -6.13 10.01
C SER A 136 -4.33 -5.38 10.79
N GLY A 137 -5.38 -6.07 11.25
CA GLY A 137 -6.38 -5.50 12.16
C GLY A 137 -5.78 -4.92 13.44
N SER A 138 -4.71 -5.54 13.96
CA SER A 138 -4.03 -5.14 15.20
C SER A 138 -3.36 -3.77 15.11
N ILE A 139 -3.11 -3.26 13.90
CA ILE A 139 -2.50 -1.94 13.68
C ILE A 139 -3.46 -0.81 14.06
N PHE A 140 -4.77 -1.04 13.92
CA PHE A 140 -5.80 -0.01 14.14
C PHE A 140 -6.74 -0.32 15.30
N GLU A 141 -6.95 -1.60 15.63
CA GLU A 141 -7.88 -2.02 16.67
C GLU A 141 -7.54 -1.40 18.04
N GLY A 142 -8.51 -0.68 18.62
CA GLY A 142 -8.33 0.05 19.89
C GLY A 142 -7.42 1.29 19.83
N LEU A 143 -6.78 1.58 18.69
CA LEU A 143 -5.84 2.68 18.52
C LEU A 143 -6.40 3.81 17.65
N LEU A 144 -6.97 3.47 16.49
CA LEU A 144 -7.44 4.44 15.50
C LEU A 144 -8.75 5.11 15.96
N PRO A 145 -8.76 6.44 16.19
CA PRO A 145 -9.99 7.13 16.57
C PRO A 145 -10.94 7.26 15.36
N ASN A 146 -12.23 7.33 15.66
CA ASN A 146 -13.34 7.33 14.71
C ASN A 146 -13.80 8.73 14.27
N ASP A 147 -13.15 9.80 14.77
CA ASP A 147 -13.51 11.20 14.52
C ASP A 147 -12.46 11.98 13.71
N ILE A 148 -11.42 11.31 13.20
CA ILE A 148 -10.33 11.96 12.43
C ILE A 148 -10.50 11.88 10.91
N GLY A 149 -11.63 11.38 10.40
CA GLY A 149 -11.87 11.30 8.95
C GLY A 149 -10.96 10.30 8.20
N VAL A 150 -10.49 9.27 8.91
CA VAL A 150 -9.74 8.14 8.35
C VAL A 150 -10.66 6.93 8.25
N TYR A 151 -10.69 6.28 7.09
CA TYR A 151 -11.34 4.99 6.86
C TYR A 151 -10.26 3.96 6.52
N ALA A 152 -10.14 2.92 7.33
CA ALA A 152 -9.15 1.86 7.14
C ALA A 152 -9.81 0.52 6.87
N THR A 153 -9.22 -0.28 5.99
CA THR A 153 -9.55 -1.69 5.79
C THR A 153 -8.27 -2.51 5.84
N THR A 154 -8.34 -3.69 6.44
CA THR A 154 -7.20 -4.58 6.67
C THR A 154 -7.46 -5.92 6.00
N ALA A 155 -6.41 -6.56 5.49
CA ALA A 155 -6.50 -7.85 4.84
C ALA A 155 -6.91 -8.98 5.79
N SER A 156 -6.60 -8.84 7.08
CA SER A 156 -6.95 -9.80 8.12
C SER A 156 -7.37 -9.09 9.42
N ASN A 157 -7.92 -9.86 10.35
CA ASN A 157 -8.20 -9.37 11.71
C ASN A 157 -6.89 -9.29 12.54
N ALA A 158 -6.99 -9.01 13.85
CA ALA A 158 -5.81 -8.84 14.71
C ALA A 158 -5.02 -10.13 15.02
N GLU A 159 -5.55 -11.31 14.68
CA GLU A 159 -5.00 -12.61 15.06
C GLU A 159 -4.81 -13.57 13.86
N GLU A 160 -5.20 -13.14 12.65
CA GLU A 160 -5.17 -13.97 11.44
C GLU A 160 -4.07 -13.54 10.46
N SER A 161 -3.52 -14.52 9.74
CA SER A 161 -2.68 -14.28 8.58
C SER A 161 -3.49 -13.72 7.41
N SER A 162 -2.83 -12.95 6.54
CA SER A 162 -3.28 -12.75 5.17
C SER A 162 -2.64 -13.79 4.24
N TRP A 163 -3.01 -13.78 2.96
CA TRP A 163 -2.66 -14.85 2.02
C TRP A 163 -2.10 -14.30 0.72
N GLY A 164 -1.01 -14.91 0.25
CA GLY A 164 -0.58 -14.76 -1.14
C GLY A 164 -1.63 -15.33 -2.09
N THR A 165 -1.58 -14.91 -3.35
CA THR A 165 -2.37 -15.49 -4.43
C THR A 165 -1.55 -15.53 -5.72
N TYR A 166 -2.05 -16.27 -6.70
CA TYR A 166 -1.32 -16.55 -7.94
C TYR A 166 0.04 -17.19 -7.67
N CYS A 167 0.04 -18.19 -6.80
CA CYS A 167 1.23 -18.93 -6.37
C CYS A 167 1.48 -20.19 -7.22
N PRO A 168 2.74 -20.64 -7.38
CA PRO A 168 3.05 -21.91 -8.02
C PRO A 168 2.35 -23.08 -7.33
N GLY A 169 1.62 -23.88 -8.09
CA GLY A 169 0.85 -25.03 -7.56
C GLY A 169 -0.60 -24.70 -7.17
N GLU A 170 -1.02 -23.43 -7.22
CA GLU A 170 -2.40 -22.99 -6.99
C GLU A 170 -3.11 -22.68 -8.32
N TYR A 171 -4.44 -22.52 -8.30
CA TYR A 171 -5.19 -22.07 -9.49
C TYR A 171 -5.92 -20.74 -9.20
N PRO A 172 -5.76 -19.72 -10.06
CA PRO A 172 -4.90 -19.70 -11.24
C PRO A 172 -3.41 -19.56 -10.86
N SER A 173 -2.54 -20.40 -11.44
CA SER A 173 -1.10 -20.38 -11.19
C SER A 173 -0.41 -19.30 -12.03
N PRO A 174 0.76 -18.80 -11.61
CA PRO A 174 1.59 -17.94 -12.45
C PRO A 174 2.13 -18.71 -13.66
N PRO A 175 2.70 -18.01 -14.66
CA PRO A 175 3.48 -18.64 -15.72
C PRO A 175 4.59 -19.54 -15.13
N PRO A 176 4.87 -20.73 -15.71
CA PRO A 176 5.76 -21.73 -15.10
C PRO A 176 7.19 -21.27 -14.83
N GLU A 177 7.63 -20.16 -15.43
CA GLU A 177 8.93 -19.55 -15.17
C GLU A 177 9.03 -18.79 -13.83
N TYR A 178 7.91 -18.50 -13.17
CA TYR A 178 7.88 -17.89 -11.83
C TYR A 178 7.75 -18.97 -10.76
N ASP A 179 8.65 -18.95 -9.78
CA ASP A 179 8.67 -19.82 -8.60
C ASP A 179 8.21 -19.11 -7.32
N THR A 180 7.66 -17.90 -7.46
CA THR A 180 7.08 -17.08 -6.38
C THR A 180 5.63 -16.70 -6.69
N CYS A 181 4.87 -16.31 -5.66
CA CYS A 181 3.52 -15.75 -5.83
C CYS A 181 3.58 -14.38 -6.53
N LEU A 182 2.57 -14.05 -7.33
CA LEU A 182 2.55 -12.76 -8.07
C LEU A 182 1.85 -11.63 -7.31
N GLY A 183 1.05 -11.92 -6.29
CA GLY A 183 0.37 -10.91 -5.50
C GLY A 183 -0.23 -11.47 -4.21
N ASP A 184 -0.98 -10.63 -3.51
CA ASP A 184 -1.67 -10.97 -2.26
C ASP A 184 -3.19 -10.95 -2.46
N LEU A 185 -3.92 -11.86 -1.84
CA LEU A 185 -5.33 -12.11 -2.10
C LEU A 185 -6.19 -10.85 -1.87
N TYR A 186 -6.03 -10.16 -0.75
CA TYR A 186 -6.80 -8.94 -0.47
C TYR A 186 -6.39 -7.83 -1.46
N SER A 187 -5.09 -7.66 -1.70
CA SER A 187 -4.55 -6.69 -2.64
C SER A 187 -5.09 -6.85 -4.06
N ILE A 188 -5.00 -8.06 -4.60
CA ILE A 188 -5.53 -8.42 -5.92
C ILE A 188 -7.03 -8.18 -5.98
N SER A 189 -7.78 -8.62 -4.96
CA SER A 189 -9.24 -8.52 -4.96
C SER A 189 -9.73 -7.09 -5.14
N TRP A 190 -9.20 -6.12 -4.39
CA TRP A 190 -9.64 -4.72 -4.54
C TRP A 190 -9.08 -4.07 -5.81
N MET A 191 -7.88 -4.45 -6.26
CA MET A 191 -7.26 -3.90 -7.47
C MET A 191 -7.99 -4.34 -8.74
N GLU A 192 -8.31 -5.63 -8.86
CA GLU A 192 -9.01 -6.17 -10.02
C GLU A 192 -10.44 -5.66 -10.11
N ASP A 193 -11.13 -5.59 -8.96
CA ASP A 193 -12.43 -4.93 -8.82
C ASP A 193 -12.37 -3.49 -9.33
N SER A 194 -11.37 -2.72 -8.88
CA SER A 194 -11.17 -1.32 -9.29
C SER A 194 -10.81 -1.15 -10.77
N ASP A 195 -10.24 -2.17 -11.42
CA ASP A 195 -9.84 -2.11 -12.82
C ASP A 195 -11.01 -2.37 -13.77
N VAL A 196 -12.07 -3.07 -13.32
CA VAL A 196 -13.24 -3.43 -14.14
C VAL A 196 -14.49 -2.59 -13.83
N HIS A 197 -14.61 -2.05 -12.62
CA HIS A 197 -15.78 -1.27 -12.21
C HIS A 197 -15.63 0.25 -12.43
N ASN A 198 -16.78 0.92 -12.56
CA ASN A 198 -16.82 2.38 -12.56
C ASN A 198 -16.76 2.91 -11.12
N LEU A 199 -15.57 3.38 -10.72
CA LEU A 199 -15.30 3.91 -9.38
C LEU A 199 -16.09 5.19 -9.01
N ARG A 200 -16.87 5.76 -9.94
CA ARG A 200 -17.82 6.86 -9.61
C ARG A 200 -19.16 6.35 -9.07
N THR A 201 -19.48 5.08 -9.33
CA THR A 201 -20.74 4.45 -8.91
C THR A 201 -20.55 3.42 -7.82
N GLU A 202 -19.34 2.93 -7.66
CA GLU A 202 -18.96 2.05 -6.57
C GLU A 202 -18.50 2.86 -5.34
N SER A 203 -19.09 2.56 -4.20
CA SER A 203 -18.68 3.12 -2.90
C SER A 203 -17.64 2.24 -2.23
N LEU A 204 -16.83 2.83 -1.34
CA LEU A 204 -15.88 2.10 -0.50
C LEU A 204 -16.53 0.94 0.28
N LYS A 205 -17.80 1.10 0.69
CA LYS A 205 -18.54 0.04 1.39
C LYS A 205 -18.88 -1.14 0.47
N GLN A 206 -19.18 -0.89 -0.80
CA GLN A 206 -19.45 -1.95 -1.77
C GLN A 206 -18.17 -2.74 -2.05
N GLN A 207 -17.06 -2.03 -2.33
CA GLN A 207 -15.76 -2.66 -2.52
C GLN A 207 -15.33 -3.46 -1.28
N TYR A 208 -15.47 -2.90 -0.08
CA TYR A 208 -15.19 -3.63 1.18
C TYR A 208 -16.00 -4.93 1.27
N ASN A 209 -17.31 -4.87 1.01
CA ASN A 209 -18.16 -6.06 1.08
C ASN A 209 -17.77 -7.11 0.03
N LEU A 210 -17.34 -6.69 -1.16
CA LEU A 210 -16.88 -7.59 -2.23
C LEU A 210 -15.55 -8.25 -1.89
N VAL A 211 -14.62 -7.51 -1.27
CA VAL A 211 -13.30 -8.02 -0.90
C VAL A 211 -13.36 -8.89 0.38
N SER A 212 -14.36 -8.68 1.23
CA SER A 212 -14.52 -9.42 2.50
C SER A 212 -15.25 -10.77 2.37
N THR A 213 -15.68 -11.15 1.16
CA THR A 213 -16.36 -12.45 0.89
C THR A 213 -15.38 -13.51 0.44
#